data_AF-A0A540L6W0-F1
#
_entry.id   AF-A0A540L6W0-F1
#
_cell.length_a   1.000
_cell.length_b   1.000
_cell.length_c   1.000
_cell.angle_alpha   90.00
_cell.angle_beta   90.00
_cell.angle_gamma   90.00
#
_symmetry.space_group_name_H-M   'P 1'
#
loop_
_entity.id
_entity.type
_entity.pdbx_description
1 polymer ?
#
loop_
_entity_poly.entity_id
_entity_poly.type
_entity_poly.pdbx_seq_one_letter_code
_entity_poly.pdbx_strand_id
1 'polypeptide(L)'
;MQGATLSGLLLGYQAQGKVLKDHPPFKFCISISGAMFRDPSICDIAYKDPIKAKSIHFIGAKDWLRRPSEDFANAFDNPLIIRHPYGHTVPRLDDAATEQLCGWTKTISECNNTENGDAKEKHNRTDSVITESKIQNKKTSTAVDIKTNERQVEAVEATYA
;
A
#
# COMPACT_ATOMS: atom_id res chain seq x y z
N MET A 1 -8.19 -6.71 10.68
CA MET A 1 -6.72 -6.84 10.51
C MET A 1 -6.05 -5.53 10.92
N GLN A 2 -5.09 -5.59 11.86
CA GLN A 2 -4.43 -4.37 12.36
C GLN A 2 -3.63 -3.63 11.27
N GLY A 3 -3.08 -4.34 10.30
CA GLY A 3 -2.34 -3.75 9.17
C GLY A 3 -3.19 -2.75 8.37
N ALA A 4 -4.44 -3.10 8.04
CA ALA A 4 -5.33 -2.21 7.29
C ALA A 4 -5.66 -0.92 8.08
N THR A 5 -5.86 -1.04 9.40
CA THR A 5 -6.06 0.11 10.30
C THR A 5 -4.83 1.02 10.34
N LEU A 6 -3.63 0.45 10.44
CA LEU A 6 -2.38 1.22 10.41
C LEU A 6 -2.16 1.90 9.06
N SER A 7 -2.46 1.22 7.94
CA SER A 7 -2.39 1.81 6.61
C SER A 7 -3.31 3.03 6.49
N GLY A 8 -4.56 2.94 6.97
CA GLY A 8 -5.49 4.08 7.00
C GLY A 8 -4.93 5.28 7.76
N LEU A 9 -4.32 5.03 8.92
CA LEU A 9 -3.63 6.06 9.70
C LEU A 9 -2.50 6.71 8.91
N LEU A 10 -1.62 5.91 8.29
CA LEU A 10 -0.48 6.43 7.52
C LEU A 10 -0.95 7.31 6.36
N LEU A 11 -1.97 6.88 5.63
CA LEU A 11 -2.56 7.67 4.53
C LEU A 11 -3.15 8.99 5.04
N GLY A 12 -3.98 8.92 6.08
CA GLY A 12 -4.60 10.10 6.68
C GLY A 12 -3.58 11.09 7.23
N TYR A 13 -2.61 10.60 8.00
CA TYR A 13 -1.58 11.45 8.61
C TYR A 13 -0.62 12.02 7.57
N GLN A 14 -0.31 11.29 6.49
CA GLN A 14 0.49 11.85 5.40
C GLN A 14 -0.29 12.96 4.68
N ALA A 15 -1.59 12.75 4.39
CA ALA A 15 -2.45 13.76 3.77
C ALA A 15 -2.55 15.05 4.60
N GLN A 16 -2.47 14.93 5.93
CA GLN A 16 -2.45 16.07 6.86
C GLN A 16 -1.03 16.60 7.16
N GLY A 17 0.00 16.12 6.47
CA GLY A 17 1.40 16.56 6.64
C GLY A 17 2.02 16.22 8.01
N LYS A 18 1.51 15.21 8.71
CA LYS A 18 1.97 14.80 10.04
C LYS A 18 3.15 13.82 9.97
N VAL A 19 3.16 12.92 9.00
CA VAL A 19 4.18 11.88 8.80
C VAL A 19 4.61 11.83 7.33
N LEU A 20 5.75 11.19 7.04
CA LEU A 20 6.22 10.93 5.67
C LEU A 20 6.29 12.19 4.78
N LYS A 21 6.74 13.32 5.34
CA LYS A 21 6.75 14.64 4.68
C LYS A 21 7.60 14.68 3.40
N ASP A 22 8.69 13.91 3.38
CA ASP A 22 9.62 13.83 2.25
C ASP A 22 9.28 12.69 1.28
N HIS A 23 8.18 11.98 1.52
CA HIS A 23 7.71 10.89 0.66
C HIS A 23 6.53 11.39 -0.20
N PRO A 24 6.47 11.04 -1.50
CA PRO A 24 5.32 11.38 -2.33
C PRO A 24 4.02 10.80 -1.76
N PRO A 25 2.85 11.38 -2.08
CA PRO A 25 1.56 10.83 -1.66
C PRO A 25 1.37 9.36 -2.08
N PHE A 26 0.73 8.56 -1.23
CA PHE A 26 0.35 7.20 -1.60
C PHE A 26 -0.64 7.19 -2.77
N LYS A 27 -0.39 6.30 -3.75
CA LYS A 27 -1.23 6.17 -4.95
C LYS A 27 -2.53 5.43 -4.69
N PHE A 28 -2.48 4.37 -3.87
CA PHE A 28 -3.64 3.55 -3.55
C PHE A 28 -3.51 2.82 -2.21
N CYS A 29 -4.64 2.29 -1.71
CA CYS A 29 -4.72 1.46 -0.52
C CYS A 29 -5.58 0.22 -0.78
N ILE A 30 -5.15 -0.93 -0.27
CA ILE A 30 -5.93 -2.18 -0.25
C ILE A 30 -6.21 -2.51 1.21
N SER A 31 -7.48 -2.54 1.59
CA SER A 31 -7.94 -2.80 2.95
C SER A 31 -8.68 -4.13 3.00
N ILE A 32 -8.29 -5.01 3.91
CA ILE A 32 -8.96 -6.30 4.14
C ILE A 32 -9.39 -6.35 5.61
N SER A 33 -10.70 -6.33 5.86
CA SER A 33 -11.25 -6.30 7.21
C SER A 33 -10.62 -5.21 8.10
N GLY A 34 -10.37 -4.04 7.52
CA GLY A 34 -9.79 -2.88 8.20
C GLY A 34 -10.85 -2.04 8.90
N ALA A 35 -10.46 -1.34 9.97
CA ALA A 35 -11.32 -0.42 10.70
C ALA A 35 -10.53 0.84 11.10
N MET A 36 -11.22 1.92 11.45
CA MET A 36 -10.57 3.11 12.03
C MET A 36 -9.97 2.80 13.41
N PHE A 37 -9.07 3.66 13.87
CA PHE A 37 -8.67 3.67 15.27
C PHE A 37 -9.88 4.00 16.15
N ARG A 38 -9.88 3.53 17.40
CA ARG A 38 -10.96 3.84 18.36
C ARG A 38 -10.74 5.14 19.12
N ASP A 39 -9.51 5.65 19.08
CA ASP A 39 -9.13 6.89 19.75
C ASP A 39 -9.57 8.09 18.90
N PRO A 40 -10.50 8.94 19.38
CA PRO A 40 -10.97 10.11 18.64
C PRO A 40 -9.83 11.07 18.29
N SER A 41 -8.82 11.22 19.16
CA SER A 41 -7.69 12.13 18.90
C SER A 41 -6.87 11.73 17.67
N ILE A 42 -6.89 10.43 17.33
CA ILE A 42 -6.27 9.90 16.12
C ILE A 42 -7.20 10.07 14.93
N CYS A 43 -8.49 9.75 15.09
CA CYS A 43 -9.48 9.82 14.02
C CYS A 43 -9.73 11.24 13.51
N ASP A 44 -9.82 12.22 14.42
CA ASP A 44 -10.05 13.64 14.11
C ASP A 44 -8.92 14.23 13.26
N ILE A 45 -7.74 13.61 13.30
CA ILE A 45 -6.61 13.97 12.46
C ILE A 45 -6.61 13.12 11.18
N ALA A 46 -6.59 11.79 11.31
CA ALA A 46 -6.41 10.88 10.17
C ALA A 46 -7.53 11.01 9.13
N TYR A 47 -8.76 11.23 9.58
CA TYR A 47 -9.95 11.22 8.73
C TYR A 47 -10.65 12.60 8.69
N LYS A 48 -9.89 13.67 8.99
CA LYS A 48 -10.39 15.05 8.93
C LYS A 48 -10.98 15.39 7.56
N ASP A 49 -10.26 15.02 6.51
CA ASP A 49 -10.65 15.17 5.11
C ASP A 49 -10.72 13.78 4.46
N PRO A 50 -11.62 13.56 3.48
CA PRO A 50 -11.68 12.29 2.77
C PRO A 50 -10.34 11.90 2.15
N ILE A 51 -9.91 10.67 2.38
CA ILE A 51 -8.64 10.15 1.85
C ILE A 51 -8.75 10.03 0.33
N LYS A 52 -7.91 10.79 -0.39
CA LYS A 52 -7.94 10.90 -1.86
C LYS A 52 -7.26 9.76 -2.61
N ALA A 53 -6.44 8.96 -1.93
CA ALA A 53 -5.84 7.79 -2.55
C ALA A 53 -6.93 6.80 -2.98
N LYS A 54 -6.83 6.27 -4.20
CA LYS A 54 -7.74 5.23 -4.68
C LYS A 54 -7.72 4.06 -3.69
N SER A 55 -8.88 3.52 -3.35
CA SER A 55 -8.92 2.42 -2.39
C SER A 55 -9.87 1.32 -2.80
N ILE A 56 -9.53 0.10 -2.35
CA ILE A 56 -10.41 -1.06 -2.39
C ILE A 56 -10.51 -1.66 -0.99
N HIS A 57 -11.73 -2.03 -0.60
CA HIS A 57 -12.04 -2.55 0.72
C HIS A 57 -12.76 -3.89 0.61
N PHE A 58 -12.19 -4.92 1.22
CA PHE A 58 -12.80 -6.23 1.35
C PHE A 58 -13.50 -6.36 2.70
N ILE A 59 -14.82 -6.55 2.66
CA ILE A 59 -15.66 -6.56 3.87
C ILE A 59 -16.45 -7.87 3.96
N GLY A 60 -16.24 -8.60 5.06
CA GLY A 60 -16.95 -9.84 5.34
C GLY A 60 -18.36 -9.61 5.85
N ALA A 61 -19.35 -10.29 5.27
CA ALA A 61 -20.75 -10.19 5.69
C ALA A 61 -20.98 -10.65 7.14
N LYS A 62 -20.15 -11.60 7.61
CA LYS A 62 -20.16 -12.17 8.97
C LYS A 62 -19.05 -11.61 9.86
N ASP A 63 -18.33 -10.58 9.42
CA ASP A 63 -17.28 -9.96 10.21
C ASP A 63 -17.90 -9.21 11.41
N TRP A 64 -17.43 -9.45 12.63
CA TRP A 64 -17.87 -8.71 13.81
C TRP A 64 -17.47 -7.22 13.74
N LEU A 65 -16.47 -6.87 12.92
CA LEU A 65 -16.07 -5.50 12.58
C LEU A 65 -16.68 -5.01 11.26
N ARG A 66 -17.73 -5.63 10.72
CA ARG A 66 -18.34 -5.20 9.46
C ARG A 66 -18.70 -3.71 9.45
N ARG A 67 -19.46 -3.22 10.45
CA ARG A 67 -19.84 -1.80 10.54
C ARG A 67 -18.62 -0.87 10.66
N PRO A 68 -17.68 -1.11 11.60
CA PRO A 68 -16.42 -0.36 11.60
C PRO A 68 -15.64 -0.38 10.29
N SER A 69 -15.74 -1.46 9.50
CA SER A 69 -15.08 -1.57 8.19
C SER A 69 -15.81 -0.76 7.12
N GLU A 70 -17.14 -0.70 7.18
CA GLU A 70 -17.97 0.15 6.31
C GLU A 70 -17.71 1.63 6.61
N ASP A 71 -17.68 2.01 7.89
CA ASP A 71 -17.35 3.38 8.32
C ASP A 71 -15.93 3.75 7.87
N PHE A 72 -14.97 2.82 7.99
CA PHE A 72 -13.61 3.03 7.52
C PHE A 72 -13.54 3.22 6.00
N ALA A 73 -14.29 2.44 5.21
CA ALA A 73 -14.36 2.62 3.76
C ALA A 73 -14.94 4.00 3.39
N ASN A 74 -15.96 4.47 4.11
CA ASN A 74 -16.58 5.78 3.89
C ASN A 74 -15.64 6.98 4.11
N ALA A 75 -14.52 6.79 4.81
CA ALA A 75 -13.50 7.82 4.96
C ALA A 75 -12.65 8.05 3.70
N PHE A 76 -12.79 7.19 2.68
CA PHE A 76 -12.07 7.29 1.41
C PHE A 76 -12.95 7.92 0.31
N ASP A 77 -12.31 8.57 -0.65
CA ASP A 77 -12.98 9.11 -1.84
C ASP A 77 -13.26 7.99 -2.86
N ASN A 78 -14.54 7.76 -3.16
CA ASN A 78 -15.03 6.75 -4.11
C ASN A 78 -14.35 5.36 -4.00
N PRO A 79 -14.39 4.71 -2.81
CA PRO A 79 -13.78 3.39 -2.62
C PRO A 79 -14.51 2.31 -3.43
N LEU A 80 -13.76 1.34 -3.97
CA LEU A 80 -14.35 0.09 -4.43
C LEU A 80 -14.58 -0.83 -3.21
N ILE A 81 -15.81 -1.29 -2.99
CA ILE A 81 -16.13 -2.20 -1.88
C ILE A 81 -16.48 -3.57 -2.45
N ILE A 82 -15.67 -4.58 -2.12
CA ILE A 82 -15.94 -5.99 -2.44
C ILE A 82 -16.41 -6.69 -1.17
N ARG A 83 -17.64 -7.23 -1.22
CA ARG A 83 -18.25 -7.96 -0.11
C ARG A 83 -18.06 -9.46 -0.29
N HIS A 84 -17.76 -10.18 0.79
CA HIS A 84 -17.62 -11.64 0.77
C HIS A 84 -18.45 -12.31 1.89
N PRO A 85 -18.87 -13.58 1.75
CA PRO A 85 -19.82 -14.22 2.68
C PRO A 85 -19.21 -14.63 4.03
N TYR A 86 -17.89 -14.51 4.17
CA TYR A 86 -17.13 -14.99 5.33
C TYR A 86 -17.03 -13.94 6.45
N GLY A 87 -16.41 -14.33 7.57
CA GLY A 87 -16.13 -13.47 8.72
C GLY A 87 -14.82 -12.69 8.56
N HIS A 88 -14.11 -12.48 9.67
CA HIS A 88 -12.84 -11.75 9.74
C HIS A 88 -11.69 -12.57 9.13
N THR A 89 -11.54 -12.54 7.82
CA THR A 89 -10.55 -13.36 7.09
C THR A 89 -10.08 -12.66 5.83
N VAL A 90 -8.96 -13.13 5.27
CA VAL A 90 -8.56 -12.77 3.91
C VAL A 90 -9.44 -13.56 2.94
N PRO A 91 -10.29 -12.91 2.13
CA PRO A 91 -11.23 -13.64 1.29
C PRO A 91 -10.51 -14.37 0.17
N ARG A 92 -11.02 -15.57 -0.17
CA ARG A 92 -10.81 -16.12 -1.50
C ARG A 92 -11.73 -15.38 -2.46
N LEU A 93 -11.20 -14.92 -3.57
CA LEU A 93 -11.97 -14.18 -4.57
C LEU A 93 -12.70 -15.17 -5.47
N ASP A 94 -13.98 -14.91 -5.71
CA ASP A 94 -14.73 -15.55 -6.79
C ASP A 94 -14.47 -14.80 -8.11
N ASP A 95 -15.02 -15.30 -9.21
CA ASP A 95 -14.80 -14.73 -10.54
C ASP A 95 -15.27 -13.27 -10.60
N ALA A 96 -16.40 -12.94 -9.96
CA ALA A 96 -16.95 -11.59 -9.94
C ALA A 96 -16.05 -10.61 -9.16
N ALA A 97 -15.59 -10.98 -7.97
CA ALA A 97 -14.66 -10.18 -7.19
C ALA A 97 -13.30 -10.03 -7.88
N THR A 98 -12.84 -11.09 -8.55
CA THR A 98 -11.60 -11.08 -9.33
C THR A 98 -11.72 -10.11 -10.50
N GLU A 99 -12.83 -10.14 -11.24
CA GLU A 99 -13.09 -9.20 -12.34
C GLU A 99 -13.12 -7.75 -11.86
N GLN A 100 -13.80 -7.46 -10.74
CA GLN A 100 -13.82 -6.12 -10.14
C GLN A 100 -12.43 -5.63 -9.74
N LEU A 101 -11.64 -6.48 -9.07
CA LEU A 101 -10.27 -6.15 -8.67
C LEU A 101 -9.37 -5.92 -9.90
N CYS A 102 -9.50 -6.76 -10.93
CA CYS A 102 -8.78 -6.60 -12.19
C CYS A 102 -9.16 -5.28 -12.88
N GLY A 103 -10.45 -4.96 -12.97
CA GLY A 103 -10.94 -3.70 -13.52
C GLY A 103 -10.40 -2.49 -12.78
N TRP A 104 -10.47 -2.51 -11.44
CA TRP A 104 -9.93 -1.44 -10.60
C TRP A 104 -8.42 -1.26 -10.77
N THR A 105 -7.66 -2.36 -10.83
CA THR A 105 -6.20 -2.32 -11.01
C THR A 105 -5.81 -1.66 -12.33
N LYS A 106 -6.56 -1.92 -13.42
CA LYS A 106 -6.34 -1.24 -14.72
C LYS A 106 -6.47 0.28 -14.60
N THR A 107 -7.46 0.76 -13.83
CA THR A 107 -7.62 2.22 -13.59
C THR A 107 -6.41 2.85 -12.90
N ILE A 108 -5.69 2.09 -12.07
CA ILE A 108 -4.48 2.57 -11.39
C ILE A 108 -3.34 2.68 -12.39
N SER A 109 -3.15 1.67 -13.24
CA SER A 109 -2.12 1.65 -14.27
C SER A 109 -2.28 2.79 -15.28
N GLU A 110 -3.52 3.10 -15.66
CA GLU A 110 -3.82 4.17 -16.62
C GLU A 110 -3.58 5.56 -16.03
N CYS A 111 -3.96 5.82 -14.77
CA CYS A 111 -3.70 7.10 -14.10
C CYS A 111 -2.20 7.42 -13.99
N ASN A 112 -1.34 6.40 -13.82
CA ASN A 112 0.11 6.61 -13.71
C ASN A 112 0.76 7.11 -15.00
N ASN A 113 0.14 6.89 -16.17
CA ASN A 113 0.72 7.27 -17.45
C ASN A 113 0.42 8.73 -17.81
N THR A 114 -0.55 9.37 -17.17
CA THR A 114 -0.98 10.74 -17.47
C THR A 114 -0.15 11.79 -16.72
N GLU A 115 0.46 11.44 -15.58
CA GLU A 115 1.26 12.39 -14.76
C GLU A 115 2.65 12.70 -15.34
N ASN A 116 3.13 11.94 -16.34
CA ASN A 116 4.46 12.13 -16.95
C ASN A 116 4.44 12.87 -18.31
N GLY A 117 3.31 13.48 -18.68
CA GLY A 117 3.01 13.87 -20.07
C GLY A 117 3.13 15.34 -20.48
N ASP A 118 3.42 16.28 -19.59
CA ASP A 118 3.47 17.72 -19.95
C ASP A 118 4.74 18.42 -19.43
N ALA A 119 5.83 18.21 -20.15
CA ALA A 119 6.91 19.18 -20.28
C ALA A 119 7.40 19.18 -21.73
N LYS A 120 6.62 19.79 -22.64
CA LYS A 120 7.13 20.16 -23.97
C LYS A 120 7.97 21.42 -23.85
N GLU A 121 9.25 21.29 -23.55
CA GLU A 121 10.22 22.33 -23.85
C GLU A 121 10.89 22.02 -25.20
N LYS A 122 10.49 22.79 -26.22
CA LYS A 122 11.19 22.82 -27.51
C LYS A 122 12.41 23.73 -27.35
N HIS A 123 13.61 23.15 -27.40
CA HIS A 123 14.78 23.92 -27.84
C HIS A 123 15.63 23.09 -28.81
N ASN A 124 15.69 23.58 -30.04
CA ASN A 124 16.51 23.04 -31.12
C ASN A 124 17.88 23.74 -31.12
N ARG A 125 18.92 22.93 -31.40
CA ARG A 125 20.17 23.28 -32.11
C ARG A 125 21.21 24.15 -31.35
N THR A 126 22.53 23.93 -31.40
CA THR A 126 23.40 23.14 -32.31
C THR A 126 24.79 22.93 -31.66
N ASP A 127 25.35 21.74 -31.88
CA ASP A 127 26.76 21.30 -32.02
C ASP A 127 27.94 22.12 -31.45
N SER A 128 28.77 21.47 -30.63
CA SER A 128 30.23 21.40 -30.88
C SER A 128 30.96 20.30 -30.06
N VAL A 129 31.55 19.35 -30.80
CA VAL A 129 32.91 18.81 -30.68
C VAL A 129 33.39 18.14 -29.36
N ILE A 130 33.39 16.79 -29.42
CA ILE A 130 34.44 15.81 -29.08
C ILE A 130 35.60 16.26 -28.17
N THR A 131 35.79 15.56 -27.03
CA THR A 131 37.09 14.97 -26.66
C THR A 131 36.92 13.70 -25.82
N GLU A 132 37.47 12.59 -26.31
CA GLU A 132 37.62 11.32 -25.58
C GLU A 132 38.61 11.44 -24.43
N SER A 133 38.36 10.73 -23.33
CA SER A 133 39.45 10.18 -22.50
C SER A 133 39.00 8.91 -21.76
N LYS A 134 39.61 7.79 -22.16
CA LYS A 134 39.55 6.46 -21.54
C LYS A 134 40.19 6.49 -20.14
N ILE A 135 39.56 5.90 -19.13
CA ILE A 135 40.28 5.27 -17.99
C ILE A 135 39.57 3.96 -17.60
N GLN A 136 40.41 3.00 -17.21
CA GLN A 136 40.26 1.56 -17.26
C GLN A 136 39.48 0.91 -16.11
N ASN A 137 38.98 -0.26 -16.47
CA ASN A 137 38.44 -1.37 -15.71
C ASN A 137 39.37 -1.83 -14.55
N LYS A 138 38.81 -2.07 -13.36
CA LYS A 138 39.37 -3.05 -12.40
C LYS A 138 38.25 -3.81 -11.69
N LYS A 139 38.09 -5.08 -12.11
CA LYS A 139 37.42 -6.14 -11.36
C LYS A 139 38.15 -6.37 -10.04
N THR A 140 37.41 -6.49 -8.94
CA THR A 140 37.82 -7.39 -7.87
C THR A 140 36.59 -8.04 -7.26
N SER A 141 36.55 -9.36 -7.45
CA SER A 141 35.63 -10.31 -6.88
C SER A 141 36.04 -10.58 -5.43
N THR A 142 35.09 -10.66 -4.51
CA THR A 142 35.20 -11.54 -3.34
C THR A 142 33.82 -11.80 -2.76
N ALA A 143 33.35 -13.02 -3.01
CA ALA A 143 32.26 -13.65 -2.28
C ALA A 143 32.65 -13.84 -0.81
N VAL A 144 31.70 -13.62 0.11
CA VAL A 144 31.80 -14.13 1.48
C VAL A 144 30.43 -14.69 1.87
N ASP A 145 30.42 -16.00 2.05
CA ASP A 145 29.30 -16.82 2.49
C ASP A 145 28.86 -16.44 3.92
N ILE A 146 27.58 -16.16 4.11
CA ILE A 146 26.97 -16.10 5.44
C ILE A 146 26.28 -17.44 5.69
N LYS A 147 26.89 -18.27 6.53
CA LYS A 147 26.32 -19.52 7.03
C LYS A 147 25.18 -19.22 8.00
N THR A 148 24.00 -19.74 7.68
CA THR A 148 22.84 -19.88 8.56
C THR A 148 23.19 -20.77 9.74
N ASN A 149 22.95 -20.30 10.96
CA ASN A 149 23.06 -21.11 12.18
C ASN A 149 21.65 -21.40 12.68
N GLU A 150 21.15 -22.60 12.38
CA GLU A 150 19.91 -23.13 12.97
C GLU A 150 20.20 -23.58 14.41
N ARG A 151 19.57 -22.93 15.39
CA ARG A 151 19.43 -23.49 16.74
C ARG A 151 18.02 -24.06 16.89
N GLN A 152 17.94 -25.37 16.92
CA GLN A 152 16.82 -26.11 17.50
C GLN A 152 16.92 -26.02 19.03
N VAL A 153 15.82 -25.66 19.71
CA VAL A 153 15.62 -25.97 21.13
C VAL A 153 14.12 -26.24 21.36
N GLU A 154 13.81 -27.54 21.37
CA GLU A 154 13.04 -28.28 22.39
C GLU A 154 11.71 -27.69 22.91
N ALA A 155 10.64 -28.42 22.59
CA ALA A 155 9.31 -28.27 23.19
C ALA A 155 9.33 -28.76 24.64
N VAL A 156 8.87 -27.92 25.57
CA VAL A 156 8.60 -28.31 26.95
C VAL A 156 7.10 -28.49 27.10
N GLU A 157 6.67 -29.74 27.32
CA GLU A 157 5.31 -30.06 27.78
C GLU A 157 5.04 -29.40 29.14
N ALA A 158 3.87 -28.77 29.28
CA ALA A 158 3.31 -28.40 30.57
C ALA A 158 1.94 -29.09 30.71
N THR A 159 1.94 -30.18 31.46
CA THR A 159 0.76 -30.81 32.05
C THR A 159 0.27 -29.96 33.21
N TYR A 160 -0.99 -29.55 33.22
CA TYR A 160 -1.73 -29.24 34.45
C TYR A 160 -3.23 -29.52 34.28
N ALA A 161 -3.69 -30.46 35.11
CA ALA A 161 -5.02 -30.70 35.70
C ALA A 161 -6.29 -30.42 34.86
#